data_AF-A0A7K3XLJ7-F1
#
_entry.id   AF-A0A7K3XLJ7-F1
#
_cell.length_a   1.000
_cell.length_b   1.000
_cell.length_c   1.000
_cell.angle_alpha   90.00
_cell.angle_beta   90.00
_cell.angle_gamma   90.00
#
_symmetry.space_group_name_H-M   'P 1'
#
loop_
_entity.id
_entity.type
_entity.pdbx_description
1 polymer ?
#
loop_
_entity_poly.entity_id
_entity_poly.type
_entity_poly.pdbx_seq_one_letter_code
_entity_poly.pdbx_strand_id
1 'polypeptide(L)' 'TTGVAVYIVKDIIFPFNKFINLHKAISKNPTHWFNLIFGTLLLFMAISSFWMFKPENKNFKRGLYFAGAGVVFVFILLLI' A
#
# COMPACT_ATOMS: atom_id res chain seq x y z
N THR A 1 15.69 -33.62 -31.13
CA THR A 1 16.16 -33.03 -29.85
C THR A 1 14.95 -32.68 -29.02
N THR A 2 14.75 -33.33 -27.89
CA THR A 2 13.60 -33.11 -27.01
C THR A 2 13.79 -31.78 -26.28
N GLY A 3 13.17 -30.72 -26.79
CA GLY A 3 13.20 -29.35 -26.23
C GLY A 3 12.37 -29.20 -24.97
N VAL A 4 12.63 -30.03 -23.95
CA VAL A 4 11.96 -29.91 -22.65
C VAL A 4 12.69 -28.85 -21.83
N ALA A 5 12.06 -27.70 -21.64
CA ALA A 5 12.56 -26.64 -20.78
C ALA A 5 12.18 -26.95 -19.32
N VAL A 6 13.18 -27.14 -18.46
CA VAL A 6 13.00 -27.27 -17.01
C VAL A 6 13.10 -25.88 -16.39
N TYR A 7 11.99 -25.39 -15.84
CA TYR A 7 11.92 -24.10 -15.18
C TYR A 7 11.77 -24.28 -13.66
N ILE A 8 12.52 -23.50 -12.89
CA ILE A 8 12.42 -23.47 -11.43
C ILE A 8 11.51 -22.30 -11.07
N VAL A 9 10.26 -22.58 -10.68
CA VAL A 9 9.33 -21.53 -10.21
C VAL A 9 9.60 -21.26 -8.73
N LYS A 10 9.75 -19.99 -8.39
CA LYS A 10 9.84 -19.55 -7.00
C LYS A 10 8.42 -19.45 -6.44
N ASP A 11 7.91 -20.56 -5.92
CA ASP A 11 6.59 -20.59 -5.28
C ASP A 11 6.66 -20.08 -3.84
N ILE A 12 5.63 -19.34 -3.44
CA ILE A 12 5.51 -18.84 -2.06
C ILE A 12 4.87 -19.95 -1.23
N ILE A 13 5.51 -20.32 -0.12
CA ILE A 13 4.99 -21.32 0.81
C ILE A 13 3.75 -20.84 1.56
N PHE A 14 2.88 -21.78 1.93
CA PHE A 14 1.77 -21.53 2.85
C PHE A 14 2.33 -21.19 4.26
N PRO A 15 1.78 -20.19 4.98
CA PRO A 15 0.59 -19.39 4.69
C PRO A 15 0.86 -18.07 3.94
N PHE A 16 2.12 -17.69 3.70
CA PHE A 16 2.50 -16.41 3.10
C PHE A 16 1.87 -16.16 1.74
N ASN A 17 1.64 -17.23 0.96
CA ASN A 17 0.94 -17.15 -0.32
C ASN A 17 -0.46 -16.52 -0.18
N LYS A 18 -1.19 -16.81 0.91
CA LYS A 18 -2.52 -16.21 1.15
C LYS A 18 -2.43 -14.71 1.43
N PHE A 19 -1.47 -14.26 2.23
CA PHE A 19 -1.29 -12.83 2.50
C PHE A 19 -0.91 -12.04 1.25
N ILE A 20 -0.05 -12.62 0.41
CA ILE A 20 0.35 -12.00 -0.86
C ILE A 20 -0.82 -11.92 -1.83
N ASN A 21 -1.64 -12.97 -1.93
CA ASN A 21 -2.83 -12.97 -2.78
C ASN A 21 -3.90 -11.99 -2.29
N LEU A 22 -4.03 -11.79 -0.97
CA LEU A 22 -4.90 -10.75 -0.41
C LEU A 22 -4.38 -9.35 -0.74
N HIS A 23 -3.09 -9.07 -0.50
CA HIS A 23 -2.49 -7.77 -0.80
C HIS A 23 -2.51 -7.42 -2.30
N LYS A 24 -2.34 -8.42 -3.17
CA LYS A 24 -2.40 -8.26 -4.64
C LYS A 24 -3.79 -8.53 -5.24
N ALA A 25 -4.85 -8.52 -4.43
CA ALA A 25 -6.20 -8.86 -4.91
C ALA A 25 -6.59 -8.02 -6.14
N ILE A 26 -6.73 -8.70 -7.28
CA ILE A 26 -7.13 -8.11 -8.56
C ILE A 26 -8.60 -7.70 -8.46
N SER A 27 -8.99 -6.55 -9.03
CA SER A 27 -10.35 -5.99 -8.94
C SER A 27 -11.48 -6.89 -9.45
N LYS A 28 -11.16 -7.98 -10.15
CA LYS A 28 -12.11 -9.00 -10.62
C LYS A 28 -12.60 -9.93 -9.49
N ASN A 29 -11.85 -10.06 -8.41
CA ASN A 29 -12.16 -10.97 -7.31
C ASN A 29 -12.84 -10.23 -6.15
N PRO A 30 -13.78 -10.86 -5.43
CA PRO A 30 -14.48 -10.23 -4.30
C PRO A 30 -13.54 -9.83 -3.15
N THR A 31 -12.33 -10.39 -3.09
CA THR A 31 -11.28 -10.03 -2.12
C THR A 31 -10.75 -8.60 -2.28
N HIS A 32 -11.02 -7.92 -3.41
CA HIS A 32 -10.63 -6.52 -3.61
C HIS A 32 -11.29 -5.56 -2.60
N TRP A 33 -12.48 -5.88 -2.09
CA TRP A 33 -13.14 -5.09 -1.05
C TRP A 33 -12.29 -4.94 0.21
N PHE A 34 -11.53 -5.98 0.57
CA PHE A 34 -10.61 -5.91 1.71
C PHE A 34 -9.55 -4.84 1.48
N ASN A 35 -8.95 -4.79 0.28
CA ASN A 35 -7.91 -3.81 -0.05
C ASN A 35 -8.47 -2.38 -0.07
N LEU A 36 -9.67 -2.20 -0.62
CA LEU A 36 -10.32 -0.89 -0.66
C LEU A 36 -10.64 -0.36 0.74
N ILE A 37 -11.25 -1.20 1.60
CA ILE A 37 -11.56 -0.84 2.98
C ILE A 37 -10.27 -0.58 3.75
N PHE A 38 -9.28 -1.46 3.63
CA PHE A 38 -7.98 -1.32 4.29
C PHE A 38 -7.29 -0.01 3.89
N GLY A 39 -7.21 0.30 2.60
CA GLY A 39 -6.65 1.56 2.10
C GLY A 39 -7.42 2.79 2.58
N THR A 40 -8.76 2.72 2.59
CA THR A 40 -9.63 3.81 3.07
C THR A 40 -9.41 4.07 4.57
N LEU A 41 -9.32 3.01 5.38
CA LEU A 41 -9.04 3.12 6.81
C LEU A 41 -7.66 3.70 7.09
N LEU A 42 -6.64 3.30 6.31
CA LEU A 42 -5.30 3.88 6.43
C LEU A 42 -5.28 5.37 6.09
N LEU A 43 -5.99 5.77 5.02
CA LEU A 43 -6.12 7.19 4.65
C LEU A 43 -6.84 7.98 5.76
N PHE A 44 -7.93 7.42 6.29
CA PHE A 44 -8.65 8.01 7.41
C PHE A 44 -7.76 8.18 8.65
N MET A 45 -6.99 7.15 9.01
CA MET A 45 -6.04 7.24 10.13
C MET A 45 -4.97 8.31 9.90
N ALA A 46 -4.43 8.40 8.69
CA ALA A 46 -3.44 9.42 8.35
C ALA A 46 -4.01 10.83 8.54
N ILE A 47 -5.22 11.08 8.05
CA ILE A 47 -5.91 12.37 8.20
C ILE A 47 -6.25 12.64 9.68
N SER A 48 -6.73 11.61 10.38
CA SER A 48 -7.06 11.70 11.80
C SER A 48 -5.85 12.04 12.67
N SER A 49 -4.64 11.61 12.31
CA SER A 49 -3.42 11.93 13.07
C SER A 49 -3.17 13.45 13.20
N PHE A 50 -3.64 14.25 12.25
CA PHE A 50 -3.51 15.71 12.30
C PHE A 50 -4.41 16.36 13.37
N TRP A 51 -5.49 15.70 13.78
CA TRP A 51 -6.35 16.17 14.88
C TRP A 51 -5.65 16.14 16.25
N MET A 52 -4.57 15.36 16.39
CA MET A 52 -3.83 15.23 17.65
C MET A 52 -3.04 16.48 18.02
N PHE A 53 -2.69 17.34 17.06
CA PHE A 53 -1.82 18.49 17.28
C PHE A 53 -2.55 19.81 17.07
N LYS A 54 -2.41 20.74 18.01
CA LYS A 54 -2.89 22.12 17.83
C LYS A 54 -2.21 22.75 16.60
N PRO A 55 -2.94 23.47 15.72
CA PRO A 55 -2.40 24.02 14.46
C PRO A 55 -1.17 24.95 14.63
N GLU A 56 -1.04 25.55 15.80
CA GLU A 56 0.05 26.48 16.14
C GLU A 56 1.36 25.78 16.56
N ASN A 57 1.30 24.46 16.83
CA ASN A 57 2.47 23.69 17.23
C ASN A 57 3.43 23.49 16.04
N LYS A 58 4.74 23.67 16.28
CA LYS A 58 5.81 23.41 15.31
C LYS A 58 5.76 21.99 14.74
N ASN A 59 5.31 21.02 15.55
CA ASN A 59 5.17 19.62 15.13
C ASN A 59 4.06 19.42 14.10
N PHE A 60 2.95 20.17 14.19
CA PHE A 60 1.86 20.12 13.20
C PHE A 60 2.34 20.60 11.83
N LYS A 61 3.06 21.73 11.79
CA LYS A 61 3.63 22.28 10.54
C LYS A 61 4.61 21.30 9.89
N ARG A 62 5.50 20.69 10.68
CA ARG A 62 6.43 19.66 10.17
C ARG A 62 5.69 18.44 9.64
N GLY A 63 4.68 17.95 10.37
CA GLY A 63 3.85 16.83 9.94
C GLY A 63 3.17 17.10 8.59
N LEU A 64 2.68 18.31 8.38
CA LEU A 64 2.07 18.72 7.10
C LEU A 64 3.08 18.73 5.94
N TYR A 65 4.31 19.23 6.18
CA TYR A 65 5.40 19.16 5.19
C TYR A 65 5.75 17.72 4.81
N PHE A 66 5.87 16.81 5.79
CA PHE A 66 6.15 15.40 5.52
C PHE A 66 5.02 14.72 4.75
N ALA A 67 3.77 15.00 5.09
CA ALA A 67 2.62 14.48 4.35
C ALA A 67 2.57 14.99 2.91
N GLY A 68 2.80 16.29 2.69
CA GLY A 68 2.89 16.87 1.35
C GLY A 68 4.03 16.27 0.53
N ALA A 69 5.21 16.09 1.12
CA ALA A 69 6.33 15.41 0.47
C ALA A 69 6.00 13.96 0.11
N GLY A 70 5.30 13.24 1.00
CA GLY A 70 4.82 11.88 0.73
C GLY A 70 3.84 11.81 -0.45
N VAL A 71 2.91 12.77 -0.55
CA VAL A 71 1.98 12.85 -1.69
C VAL A 71 2.75 13.07 -3.00
N VAL A 72 3.67 14.03 -3.03
CA VAL A 72 4.53 14.30 -4.21
C VAL A 72 5.33 13.04 -4.59
N PHE A 73 5.90 12.36 -3.60
CA PHE A 73 6.66 11.12 -3.82
C PHE A 73 5.80 10.01 -4.43
N VAL A 74 4.54 9.84 -3.98
CA VAL A 74 3.60 8.87 -4.58
C VAL A 74 3.30 9.23 -6.04
N PHE A 75 3.10 10.50 -6.37
CA PHE A 75 2.89 10.92 -7.77
C PHE A 75 4.10 10.60 -8.66
N ILE A 76 5.33 10.81 -8.16
CA ILE A 76 6.55 10.46 -8.89
C ILE A 76 6.61 8.94 -9.14
N LEU A 77 6.31 8.12 -8.14
CA LEU A 77 6.30 6.66 -8.27
C LEU A 77 5.23 6.16 -9.24
N LEU A 78 4.08 6.82 -9.34
CA LEU A 78 3.01 6.43 -10.26
C LEU A 78 3.30 6.79 -11.73
N LEU A 79 4.16 7.78 -11.97
CA LEU A 79 4.54 8.22 -13.31
C LEU A 79 5.74 7.43 -13.90
N ILE A 80 6.41 6.62 -13.07
CA ILE A 80 7.51 5.72 -13.44
C ILE A 80 6.97 4.32 -13.75
#